data_AF-A0A133V9X0-F1
#
_entry.id   AF-A0A133V9X0-F1
#
_cell.length_a   1.000
_cell.length_b   1.000
_cell.length_c   1.000
_cell.angle_alpha   90.00
_cell.angle_beta   90.00
_cell.angle_gamma   90.00
#
_symmetry.space_group_name_H-M   'P 1'
#
loop_
_entity.id
_entity.type
_entity.pdbx_description
1 polymer ?
#
loop_
_entity_poly.entity_id
_entity_poly.type
_entity_poly.pdbx_seq_one_letter_code
_entity_poly.pdbx_strand_id
1 'polypeptide(L)'
;MNCPSCESTSVIFDEFQGEKICTRCGLVLTEKHPSLAPEWHTEPGSEAGRAEMTTGRDITRHDMGLGSEIGMGRDLSPRSRAKMRRLRKWHRRSQAVTYQEKSLRQALMDLDKLCEDLSLSKSVKAEVSSLYRKAKVAWVTPGR
;
A
#
# COMPACT_ATOMS: atom_id res chain seq x y z
N MET A 1 -27.77 -15.23 5.25
CA MET A 1 -27.30 -15.40 6.65
C MET A 1 -28.54 -15.69 7.45
N ASN A 2 -28.60 -16.81 8.15
CA ASN A 2 -29.81 -17.27 8.81
C ASN A 2 -29.61 -17.19 10.32
N CYS A 3 -30.62 -16.72 11.06
CA CYS A 3 -30.55 -16.63 12.50
C CYS A 3 -30.58 -18.03 13.13
N PRO A 4 -29.60 -18.41 13.98
CA PRO A 4 -29.55 -19.74 14.59
C PRO A 4 -30.67 -19.98 15.63
N SER A 5 -31.32 -18.92 16.11
CA SER A 5 -32.38 -19.04 17.14
C SER A 5 -33.79 -19.16 16.58
N CYS A 6 -34.09 -18.58 15.41
CA CYS A 6 -35.44 -18.56 14.86
C CYS A 6 -35.51 -18.89 13.36
N GLU A 7 -34.38 -19.34 12.79
CA GLU A 7 -34.19 -19.73 11.38
C GLU A 7 -34.60 -18.68 10.34
N SER A 8 -34.89 -17.45 10.79
CA SER A 8 -35.34 -16.37 9.91
C SER A 8 -34.18 -15.77 9.12
N THR A 9 -34.51 -15.26 7.94
CA THR A 9 -33.59 -14.54 7.04
C THR A 9 -33.66 -13.03 7.25
N SER A 10 -34.54 -12.55 8.13
CA SER A 10 -34.79 -11.14 8.38
C SER A 10 -33.76 -10.57 9.36
N VAL A 11 -32.67 -10.05 8.81
CA VAL A 11 -31.55 -9.45 9.55
C VAL A 11 -31.41 -7.99 9.11
N ILE A 12 -31.33 -7.08 10.08
CA ILE A 12 -31.01 -5.66 9.87
C ILE A 12 -29.58 -5.37 10.30
N PHE A 13 -29.01 -4.31 9.74
CA PHE A 13 -27.71 -3.79 10.11
C PHE A 13 -27.90 -2.45 10.83
N ASP A 14 -27.43 -2.36 12.07
CA ASP A 14 -27.33 -1.09 12.80
C ASP A 14 -25.96 -0.48 12.51
N GLU A 15 -25.95 0.59 11.71
CA GLU A 15 -24.73 1.32 11.33
C GLU A 15 -24.08 2.05 12.49
N PHE A 16 -24.83 2.45 13.53
CA PHE A 16 -24.30 3.23 14.65
C PHE A 16 -23.50 2.36 15.62
N GLN A 17 -23.98 1.14 15.90
CA GLN A 17 -23.28 0.19 16.76
C GLN A 17 -22.41 -0.80 15.97
N GLY A 18 -22.61 -0.89 14.64
CA GLY A 18 -21.93 -1.85 13.78
C GLY A 18 -22.42 -3.28 14.04
N GLU A 19 -23.69 -3.48 14.33
CA GLU A 19 -24.24 -4.77 14.72
C GLU A 19 -25.21 -5.32 13.67
N LYS A 20 -25.23 -6.64 13.50
CA LYS A 20 -26.26 -7.33 12.69
C LYS A 20 -27.27 -7.97 13.61
N ILE A 21 -28.52 -7.50 13.57
CA ILE A 21 -29.57 -7.90 14.50
C ILE A 21 -30.68 -8.61 13.74
N CYS A 22 -31.13 -9.75 14.26
CA CYS A 22 -32.32 -10.43 13.76
C CYS A 22 -33.58 -9.67 14.18
N THR A 23 -34.42 -9.24 13.24
CA THR A 23 -35.66 -8.49 13.55
C THR A 23 -36.75 -9.34 14.20
N ARG A 24 -36.67 -10.66 14.07
CA ARG A 24 -37.70 -11.58 14.57
C ARG A 24 -37.51 -11.98 16.03
N CYS A 25 -36.27 -12.15 16.48
CA CYS A 25 -35.97 -12.62 17.84
C CYS A 25 -35.03 -11.69 18.62
N GLY A 26 -34.54 -10.60 18.01
CA GLY A 26 -33.64 -9.64 18.66
C GLY A 26 -32.21 -10.15 18.86
N LEU A 27 -31.87 -11.34 18.35
CA LEU A 27 -30.53 -11.91 18.50
C LEU A 27 -29.51 -11.12 17.67
N VAL A 28 -28.44 -10.67 18.32
CA VAL A 28 -27.26 -10.10 17.66
C VAL A 28 -26.44 -11.23 17.05
N LEU A 29 -26.32 -11.24 15.73
CA LEU A 29 -25.62 -12.25 14.94
C LEU A 29 -24.13 -11.93 14.76
N THR A 30 -23.79 -10.65 14.78
CA THR A 30 -22.41 -10.18 14.65
C THR A 30 -22.29 -8.85 15.37
N GLU A 31 -21.38 -8.82 16.34
CA GLU A 31 -20.96 -7.61 17.05
C GLU A 31 -19.71 -7.06 16.34
N LYS A 32 -19.62 -5.73 16.17
CA LYS A 32 -18.49 -5.03 15.53
C LYS A 32 -18.21 -5.47 14.09
N HIS A 33 -19.21 -5.28 13.23
CA HIS A 33 -19.04 -5.43 11.80
C HIS A 33 -17.99 -4.44 11.28
N PRO A 34 -16.91 -4.91 10.62
CA PRO A 34 -15.93 -4.01 10.04
C PRO A 34 -16.62 -3.13 9.00
N SER A 35 -16.47 -1.82 9.14
CA SER A 35 -16.95 -0.89 8.11
C SER A 35 -16.02 -0.97 6.90
N LEU A 36 -16.61 -0.96 5.70
CA LEU A 36 -15.86 -0.85 4.44
C LEU A 36 -15.59 0.61 4.07
N ALA A 37 -16.14 1.54 4.85
CA ALA A 37 -15.87 2.96 4.72
C ALA A 37 -14.43 3.23 5.17
N PRO A 38 -13.74 4.22 4.55
CA PRO A 38 -12.41 4.58 4.99
C PRO A 38 -12.48 5.06 6.43
N GLU A 39 -11.62 4.50 7.26
CA GLU A 39 -11.42 4.99 8.60
C GLU A 39 -10.90 6.43 8.53
N TRP A 40 -11.34 7.28 9.46
CA TRP A 40 -10.75 8.60 9.60
C TRP A 40 -9.43 8.43 10.33
N HIS A 41 -8.34 8.93 9.74
CA HIS A 41 -7.01 8.87 10.34
C HIS A 41 -6.46 10.29 10.52
N THR A 42 -5.90 10.54 11.69
CA THR A 42 -5.11 11.74 11.99
C THR A 42 -3.64 11.37 11.99
N GLU A 43 -2.89 11.84 10.99
CA GLU A 43 -1.44 11.80 11.09
C GLU A 43 -0.98 12.82 12.16
N PRO A 44 0.04 12.49 12.98
CA PRO A 44 0.56 13.43 13.96
C PRO A 44 1.12 14.68 13.27
N GLY A 45 0.42 15.80 13.41
CA GLY A 45 0.75 17.09 12.79
C GLY A 45 -0.11 17.49 11.58
N SER A 46 -1.11 16.69 11.21
CA SER A 46 -2.07 17.00 10.13
C SER A 46 -3.49 17.17 10.69
N GLU A 47 -4.33 17.94 9.98
CA GLU A 47 -5.78 17.90 10.19
C GLU A 47 -6.32 16.50 9.90
N ALA A 48 -7.42 16.13 10.56
CA ALA A 48 -8.08 14.84 10.39
C ALA A 48 -8.53 14.66 8.92
N GLY A 49 -7.81 13.81 8.20
CA GLY A 49 -8.10 13.50 6.80
C GLY A 49 -8.84 12.17 6.67
N ARG A 50 -9.57 12.01 5.56
CA ARG A 50 -10.02 10.69 5.13
C ARG A 50 -8.76 9.85 4.89
N ALA A 51 -8.64 8.68 5.53
CA ALA A 51 -7.54 7.78 5.22
C ALA A 51 -7.55 7.49 3.72
N GLU A 52 -6.40 7.67 3.09
CA GLU A 52 -6.20 7.19 1.73
C GLU A 52 -6.47 5.67 1.74
N MET A 53 -7.50 5.23 1.02
CA MET A 53 -7.88 3.81 0.92
C MET A 53 -6.85 2.96 0.15
N THR A 54 -5.73 3.57 -0.27
CA THR A 54 -4.62 2.78 -0.79
C THR A 54 -4.02 1.98 0.36
N THR A 55 -3.66 0.73 0.11
CA THR A 55 -3.10 -0.20 1.12
C THR A 55 -1.72 0.23 1.65
N GLY A 56 -1.34 1.50 1.50
CA GLY A 56 0.01 2.03 1.67
C GLY A 56 1.01 1.46 0.66
N ARG A 57 0.53 0.71 -0.34
CA ARG A 57 1.37 0.01 -1.31
C ARG A 57 1.41 0.74 -2.62
N ASP A 58 2.62 1.10 -3.04
CA ASP A 58 2.90 1.68 -4.35
C ASP A 58 3.45 0.61 -5.29
N ILE A 59 2.61 0.13 -6.21
CA ILE A 59 2.96 -0.91 -7.18
C ILE A 59 4.10 -0.51 -8.11
N THR A 60 4.35 0.80 -8.27
CA THR A 60 5.41 1.34 -9.12
C THR A 60 6.80 1.17 -8.50
N ARG A 61 6.89 0.92 -7.19
CA ARG A 61 8.16 0.67 -6.49
C ARG A 61 8.41 -0.82 -6.30
N HIS A 62 9.64 -1.27 -6.48
CA HIS A 62 10.02 -2.69 -6.38
C HIS A 62 9.55 -3.39 -5.08
N ASP A 63 9.65 -2.69 -3.95
CA ASP A 63 9.28 -3.06 -2.57
C ASP A 63 7.83 -2.71 -2.22
N MET A 64 7.03 -2.37 -3.22
CA MET A 64 5.65 -1.90 -3.08
C MET A 64 5.52 -0.65 -2.18
N GLY A 65 6.57 0.16 -2.04
CA GLY A 65 6.53 1.37 -1.20
C GLY A 65 6.68 1.11 0.31
N LEU A 66 7.00 -0.11 0.73
CA LEU A 66 7.19 -0.45 2.14
C LEU A 66 8.57 -0.06 2.70
N GLY A 67 9.51 0.32 1.83
CA GLY A 67 10.86 0.72 2.25
C GLY A 67 10.91 2.12 2.86
N SER A 68 11.72 2.28 3.90
CA SER A 68 12.00 3.60 4.48
C SER A 68 13.08 4.34 3.69
N GLU A 69 13.08 5.68 3.77
CA GLU A 69 14.15 6.51 3.20
C GLU A 69 14.81 7.37 4.28
N ILE A 70 16.15 7.41 4.30
CA ILE A 70 16.91 8.23 5.24
C ILE A 70 17.04 9.65 4.67
N GLY A 71 16.19 10.56 5.16
CA GLY A 71 16.12 11.96 4.72
C GLY A 71 17.39 12.80 4.97
N MET A 72 17.38 14.05 4.46
CA MET A 72 18.43 15.03 4.67
C MET A 72 18.18 15.91 5.91
N GLY A 73 19.00 15.75 6.95
CA GLY A 73 19.03 16.70 8.06
C GLY A 73 19.74 18.01 7.65
N ARG A 74 19.11 19.15 7.98
CA ARG A 74 19.61 20.50 7.63
C ARG A 74 20.77 20.93 8.54
N ASP A 75 20.71 20.63 9.83
CA ASP A 75 21.68 21.10 10.85
C ASP A 75 22.61 19.98 11.34
N LEU A 76 23.39 19.41 10.42
CA LEU A 76 24.37 18.38 10.75
C LEU A 76 25.80 18.91 10.67
N SER A 77 26.59 18.67 11.72
CA SER A 77 28.03 18.91 11.71
C SER A 77 28.70 18.15 10.55
N PRO A 78 29.85 18.62 10.02
CA PRO A 78 30.53 17.97 8.89
C PRO A 78 30.80 16.48 9.12
N ARG A 79 31.20 16.11 10.35
CA ARG A 79 31.43 14.71 10.75
C ARG A 79 30.15 13.88 10.69
N SER A 80 29.04 14.40 11.23
CA SER A 80 27.74 13.72 11.20
C SER A 80 27.19 13.61 9.77
N ARG A 81 27.38 14.64 8.95
CA ARG A 81 27.01 14.61 7.52
C ARG A 81 27.76 13.51 6.76
N ALA A 82 29.05 13.35 7.01
CA ALA A 82 29.84 12.26 6.41
C ALA A 82 29.40 10.87 6.90
N LYS A 83 28.98 10.73 8.16
CA LYS A 83 28.39 9.50 8.71
C LYS A 83 27.04 9.18 8.05
N MET A 84 26.14 10.16 7.98
CA MET A 84 24.83 10.01 7.33
C MET A 84 24.96 9.66 5.85
N ARG A 85 25.92 10.27 5.12
CA ARG A 85 26.21 9.90 3.73
C ARG A 85 26.59 8.42 3.58
N ARG A 86 27.41 7.91 4.51
CA ARG A 86 27.80 6.49 4.54
C ARG A 86 26.59 5.60 4.83
N LEU A 87 25.78 5.94 5.83
CA LEU A 87 24.56 5.20 6.16
C LEU A 87 23.58 5.14 4.98
N ARG A 88 23.33 6.27 4.29
CA ARG A 88 22.48 6.29 3.08
C ARG A 88 23.03 5.41 1.94
N LYS A 89 24.36 5.34 1.79
CA LYS A 89 24.98 4.45 0.79
C LYS A 89 24.74 2.99 1.15
N TRP A 90 24.90 2.62 2.41
CA TRP A 90 24.65 1.25 2.89
C TRP A 90 23.17 0.88 2.81
N HIS A 91 22.27 1.76 3.25
CA HIS A 91 20.82 1.58 3.16
C HIS A 91 20.34 1.33 1.73
N ARG A 92 20.79 2.13 0.76
CA ARG A 92 20.45 1.91 -0.65
C ARG A 92 20.98 0.58 -1.19
N ARG A 93 22.12 0.10 -0.70
CA ARG A 93 22.71 -1.18 -1.12
C ARG A 93 22.00 -2.38 -0.51
N SER A 94 21.44 -2.26 0.69
CA SER A 94 20.73 -3.35 1.37
C SER A 94 19.31 -3.57 0.87
N GLN A 95 18.70 -2.57 0.22
CA GLN A 95 17.29 -2.65 -0.24
C GLN A 95 17.02 -3.68 -1.33
N ALA A 96 17.99 -4.03 -2.19
CA ALA A 96 17.81 -5.01 -3.26
C ALA A 96 18.98 -6.00 -3.21
N VAL A 97 18.73 -7.18 -2.67
CA VAL A 97 19.78 -8.18 -2.42
C VAL A 97 19.88 -9.12 -3.61
N THR A 98 18.74 -9.59 -4.10
CA THR A 98 18.69 -10.58 -5.18
C THR A 98 18.84 -9.95 -6.56
N TYR A 99 19.32 -10.73 -7.53
CA TYR A 99 19.38 -10.29 -8.93
C TYR A 99 17.98 -9.93 -9.47
N GLN A 100 16.97 -10.73 -9.11
CA GLN A 100 15.60 -10.54 -9.56
C GLN A 100 14.99 -9.20 -9.06
N GLU A 101 15.25 -8.83 -7.80
CA GLU A 101 14.85 -7.54 -7.23
C GLU A 101 15.57 -6.37 -7.90
N LYS A 102 16.88 -6.49 -8.12
CA LYS A 102 17.68 -5.45 -8.80
C LYS A 102 17.17 -5.21 -10.23
N SER A 103 16.94 -6.29 -10.98
CA SER A 103 16.35 -6.24 -12.31
C SER A 103 14.96 -5.61 -12.29
N LEU A 104 14.10 -5.99 -11.33
CA LEU A 104 12.75 -5.41 -11.20
C LEU A 104 12.81 -3.92 -10.91
N ARG A 105 13.69 -3.49 -9.99
CA ARG A 105 13.88 -2.09 -9.64
C ARG A 105 14.34 -1.27 -10.85
N GLN A 106 15.30 -1.80 -11.61
CA GLN A 106 15.81 -1.12 -12.80
C GLN A 106 14.70 -0.95 -13.85
N ALA A 107 13.98 -2.03 -14.18
CA ALA A 107 12.91 -1.99 -15.16
C ALA A 107 11.78 -1.01 -14.77
N LEU A 108 11.38 -1.00 -13.50
CA LEU A 108 10.36 -0.06 -13.00
C LEU A 108 10.86 1.40 -13.06
N MET A 109 12.14 1.65 -12.78
CA MET A 109 12.73 2.99 -12.94
C MET A 109 12.76 3.44 -14.40
N ASP A 110 13.02 2.54 -15.34
CA ASP A 110 13.05 2.88 -16.77
C ASP A 110 11.63 3.08 -17.33
N LEU A 111 10.66 2.28 -16.89
CA LEU A 111 9.24 2.51 -17.16
C LEU A 111 8.76 3.86 -16.61
N ASP A 112 9.25 4.26 -15.44
CA ASP A 112 8.93 5.56 -14.85
C ASP A 112 9.40 6.71 -15.74
N LYS A 113 10.69 6.70 -16.13
CA LYS A 113 11.24 7.70 -17.05
C LYS A 113 10.47 7.77 -18.37
N LEU A 114 10.12 6.63 -18.96
CA LEU A 114 9.33 6.60 -20.19
C LEU A 114 7.93 7.21 -20.00
N CYS A 115 7.30 6.97 -18.84
CA CYS A 115 6.03 7.61 -18.52
C CYS A 115 6.17 9.11 -18.34
N GLU A 116 7.25 9.57 -17.69
CA GLU A 116 7.56 10.98 -17.50
C GLU A 116 7.85 11.69 -18.84
N ASP A 117 8.67 11.09 -19.69
CA ASP A 117 9.01 11.61 -21.03
C ASP A 117 7.75 11.77 -21.91
N LEU A 118 6.80 10.84 -21.78
CA LEU A 118 5.51 10.87 -22.49
C LEU A 118 4.42 11.67 -21.74
N SER A 119 4.74 12.28 -20.59
CA SER A 119 3.79 13.03 -19.76
C SER A 119 2.52 12.25 -19.40
N LEU A 120 2.67 10.94 -19.15
CA LEU A 120 1.55 10.05 -18.83
C LEU A 120 1.07 10.23 -17.37
N SER A 121 -0.21 9.94 -17.14
CA SER A 121 -0.80 10.03 -15.81
C SER A 121 -0.29 8.93 -14.87
N LYS A 122 -0.37 9.19 -13.55
CA LYS A 122 0.00 8.22 -12.51
C LYS A 122 -0.78 6.91 -12.61
N SER A 123 -2.02 6.96 -13.10
CA SER A 123 -2.86 5.76 -13.28
C SER A 123 -2.27 4.84 -14.34
N VAL A 124 -1.82 5.40 -15.48
CA VAL A 124 -1.20 4.61 -16.55
C VAL A 124 0.11 3.99 -16.07
N LYS A 125 0.93 4.76 -15.33
CA LYS A 125 2.17 4.24 -14.71
C LYS A 125 1.90 3.03 -13.80
N ALA A 126 0.83 3.07 -13.01
CA ALA A 126 0.44 1.97 -12.13
C ALA A 126 -0.01 0.73 -12.92
N GLU A 127 -0.79 0.91 -13.98
CA GLU A 127 -1.22 -0.19 -14.85
C GLU A 127 -0.05 -0.87 -15.55
N VAL A 128 0.85 -0.09 -16.15
CA VAL A 128 2.05 -0.61 -16.82
C VAL A 128 2.95 -1.36 -15.83
N SER A 129 3.13 -0.82 -14.63
CA SER A 129 3.89 -1.49 -13.56
C SER A 129 3.26 -2.82 -13.13
N SER A 130 1.92 -2.87 -13.05
CA SER A 130 1.17 -4.10 -12.73
C SER A 130 1.32 -5.15 -13.84
N LEU A 131 1.21 -4.73 -15.10
CA LEU A 131 1.36 -5.60 -16.26
C LEU A 131 2.78 -6.16 -16.35
N TYR A 132 3.81 -5.35 -16.11
CA TYR A 132 5.21 -5.80 -16.08
C TYR A 132 5.44 -6.88 -15.01
N ARG A 133 4.89 -6.70 -13.81
CA ARG A 133 4.98 -7.71 -12.74
C ARG A 133 4.32 -9.02 -13.13
N LYS A 134 3.13 -8.96 -13.73
CA LYS A 134 2.42 -10.15 -14.23
C LYS A 134 3.25 -10.87 -15.29
N ALA A 135 3.82 -10.15 -16.25
CA ALA A 135 4.68 -10.71 -17.29
C ALA A 135 5.95 -11.37 -16.72
N LYS A 136 6.56 -10.76 -15.70
CA LYS A 136 7.74 -11.30 -15.02
C LYS A 136 7.44 -12.59 -14.24
N VAL A 137 6.30 -12.64 -13.55
CA VAL A 137 5.83 -13.86 -12.86
C VAL A 137 5.48 -14.96 -13.86
N ALA A 138 4.86 -14.60 -14.99
CA ALA A 138 4.54 -15.51 -16.07
C ALA A 138 5.76 -15.95 -16.90
N TRP A 139 6.98 -15.52 -16.56
CA TRP A 139 8.23 -15.88 -17.24
C TRP A 139 8.18 -15.68 -18.77
N VAL A 140 7.52 -14.62 -19.23
CA VAL A 140 7.33 -14.35 -20.67
C VAL A 140 8.58 -13.76 -21.33
N THR A 141 9.43 -13.07 -20.55
CA THR A 141 10.69 -12.47 -21.02
C THR A 141 11.92 -13.02 -20.29
N PRO A 142 12.20 -14.33 -20.32
CA PRO A 142 13.44 -14.84 -19.77
C PRO A 142 14.61 -14.42 -20.68
N GLY A 143 15.52 -13.60 -20.17
CA GLY A 143 16.77 -13.26 -20.85
C GLY A 143 16.71 -12.12 -21.88
N ARG A 144 15.60 -11.37 -21.94
CA ARG A 144 15.51 -10.08 -22.64
C ARG A 144 15.24 -8.95 -21.66
#